data_AF-A0A1E5G0Y3-F1
#
_entry.id   AF-A0A1E5G0Y3-F1
#
_cell.length_a   1.000
_cell.length_b   1.000
_cell.length_c   1.000
_cell.angle_alpha   90.00
_cell.angle_beta   90.00
_cell.angle_gamma   90.00
#
_symmetry.space_group_name_H-M   'P 1'
#
loop_
_entity.id
_entity.type
_entity.pdbx_description
1 polymer ?
#
loop_
_entity_poly.entity_id
_entity_poly.type
_entity_poly.pdbx_seq_one_letter_code
_entity_poly.pdbx_strand_id
1 'polypeptide(L)'
;MEAQAIIDLALKLRNKYRTNNPFEIASTLGIRINYIVSDNQTKGYVVNATQSPLILINKKYNYTSQKVVCAHELGHALMHTESSINHFQRDRNSSNSENIRDEYEANLFAVALLFNHDELNMKLLNMSNYMLKSILDYNITNI
;
A
#
# COMPACT_ATOMS: atom_id res chain seq x y z
N MET A 1 2.77 4.08 13.12
CA MET A 1 2.44 5.52 13.30
C MET A 1 1.05 5.70 13.92
N GLU A 2 0.65 6.92 14.31
CA GLU A 2 -0.75 7.21 14.67
C GLU A 2 -1.62 7.35 13.41
N ALA A 3 -2.90 6.95 13.47
CA ALA A 3 -3.79 6.94 12.31
C ALA A 3 -3.92 8.31 11.61
N GLN A 4 -4.04 9.40 12.38
CA GLN A 4 -4.12 10.75 11.82
C GLN A 4 -2.86 11.12 11.05
N ALA A 5 -1.68 10.80 11.57
CA ALA A 5 -0.41 11.09 10.91
C ALA A 5 -0.25 10.33 9.58
N ILE A 6 -0.81 9.12 9.48
CA ILE A 6 -0.81 8.32 8.25
C ILE A 6 -1.71 8.95 7.19
N ILE A 7 -2.90 9.39 7.60
CA ILE A 7 -3.84 10.10 6.72
C ILE A 7 -3.20 11.41 6.23
N ASP A 8 -2.62 12.19 7.14
CA ASP A 8 -1.97 13.46 6.81
C ASP A 8 -0.78 13.26 5.86
N LEU A 9 -0.01 12.18 6.03
CA LEU A 9 1.08 11.81 5.11
C LEU A 9 0.54 11.57 3.69
N ALA A 10 -0.50 10.75 3.55
CA ALA A 10 -1.11 10.47 2.25
C ALA A 10 -1.63 11.75 1.57
N LEU A 11 -2.35 12.58 2.31
CA LEU A 11 -2.89 13.85 1.82
C LEU A 11 -1.78 14.84 1.46
N LYS A 12 -0.73 14.92 2.27
CA LYS A 12 0.45 15.77 1.99
C LYS A 12 1.13 15.36 0.70
N LEU A 13 1.33 14.06 0.46
CA LEU A 13 1.92 13.57 -0.79
C LEU A 13 1.02 13.88 -1.99
N ARG A 14 -0.29 13.60 -1.84
CA ARG A 14 -1.29 13.91 -2.87
C ARG A 14 -1.30 15.38 -3.26
N ASN A 15 -1.27 16.28 -2.27
CA ASN A 15 -1.29 17.72 -2.49
C ASN A 15 0.05 18.24 -3.04
N LYS A 16 1.17 17.73 -2.50
CA LYS A 16 2.52 18.13 -2.93
C LYS A 16 2.77 17.79 -4.40
N TYR A 17 2.36 16.59 -4.83
CA TYR A 17 2.59 16.11 -6.19
C TYR A 17 1.39 16.29 -7.12
N ARG A 18 0.27 16.82 -6.60
CA ARG A 18 -0.97 17.10 -7.36
C ARG A 18 -1.52 15.88 -8.10
N THR A 19 -1.38 14.70 -7.49
CA THR A 19 -1.81 13.44 -8.07
C THR A 19 -2.15 12.46 -6.95
N ASN A 20 -3.15 11.61 -7.14
CA ASN A 20 -3.39 10.44 -6.30
C ASN A 20 -2.83 9.15 -6.91
N ASN A 21 -2.11 9.25 -8.04
CA ASN A 21 -1.53 8.11 -8.72
C ASN A 21 -0.29 7.61 -7.97
N PRO A 22 -0.33 6.42 -7.34
CA PRO A 22 0.79 5.94 -6.54
C PRO A 22 2.05 5.67 -7.38
N PHE A 23 1.91 5.37 -8.68
CA PHE A 23 3.04 5.20 -9.59
C PHE A 23 3.85 6.49 -9.76
N GLU A 24 3.15 7.61 -9.97
CA GLU A 24 3.78 8.93 -10.15
C GLU A 24 4.45 9.38 -8.86
N ILE A 25 3.80 9.16 -7.71
CA ILE A 25 4.34 9.51 -6.41
C ILE A 25 5.59 8.69 -6.10
N ALA A 26 5.54 7.36 -6.28
CA ALA A 26 6.71 6.51 -6.03
C ALA A 26 7.89 6.90 -6.93
N SER A 27 7.62 7.15 -8.22
CA SER A 27 8.64 7.62 -9.17
C SER A 27 9.27 8.95 -8.73
N THR A 28 8.46 9.91 -8.26
CA THR A 28 8.95 11.21 -7.78
C THR A 28 9.79 11.08 -6.51
N LEU A 29 9.49 10.07 -5.67
CA LEU A 29 10.24 9.76 -4.46
C LEU A 29 11.50 8.91 -4.71
N GLY A 30 11.78 8.53 -5.97
CA GLY A 30 12.90 7.64 -6.29
C GLY A 30 12.69 6.19 -5.84
N ILE A 31 11.44 5.80 -5.57
CA ILE A 31 11.05 4.42 -5.25
C ILE A 31 10.78 3.70 -6.55
N ARG A 32 11.53 2.62 -6.79
CA ARG A 32 11.43 1.86 -8.03
C ARG A 32 10.23 0.93 -7.99
N ILE A 33 9.61 0.72 -9.15
CA ILE A 33 8.49 -0.20 -9.32
C ILE A 33 8.84 -1.17 -10.44
N ASN A 34 8.83 -2.47 -10.13
CA ASN A 34 9.03 -3.53 -11.13
C ASN A 34 7.80 -4.44 -11.20
N TYR A 35 7.52 -4.92 -12.41
CA TYR A 35 6.43 -5.85 -12.66
C TYR A 35 6.97 -7.28 -12.74
N ILE A 36 6.41 -8.18 -11.93
CA ILE A 36 6.83 -9.59 -11.83
C ILE A 36 5.70 -10.54 -12.24
N VAL A 37 6.04 -11.78 -12.59
CA VAL A 37 5.06 -12.85 -12.73
C VAL A 37 5.07 -13.65 -11.44
N SER A 38 3.94 -13.69 -10.75
CA SER A 38 3.76 -14.55 -9.56
C SER A 38 2.47 -15.37 -9.66
N ASP A 39 2.19 -16.18 -8.63
CA ASP A 39 0.89 -16.82 -8.46
C ASP A 39 -0.24 -15.79 -8.30
N ASN A 40 -1.49 -16.23 -8.39
CA ASN A 40 -2.65 -15.34 -8.30
C ASN A 40 -2.98 -14.94 -6.83
N GLN A 41 -2.20 -15.41 -5.86
CA GLN A 41 -2.36 -15.05 -4.44
C GLN A 41 -1.46 -13.86 -4.09
N THR A 42 -0.29 -13.77 -4.72
CA THR A 42 0.67 -12.69 -4.52
C THR A 42 0.33 -11.51 -5.42
N LYS A 43 -0.21 -10.44 -4.83
CA LYS A 43 -0.58 -9.21 -5.53
C LYS A 43 0.62 -8.29 -5.77
N GLY A 44 1.44 -8.10 -4.75
CA GLY A 44 2.64 -7.28 -4.73
C GLY A 44 3.38 -7.47 -3.40
N TYR A 45 4.57 -6.87 -3.30
CA TYR A 45 5.33 -6.77 -2.05
C TYR A 45 6.49 -5.74 -2.19
N VAL A 46 6.99 -5.23 -1.06
CA VAL A 46 8.19 -4.38 -0.99
C VAL A 46 9.44 -5.20 -0.68
N VAL A 47 10.54 -4.87 -1.35
CA VAL A 47 11.88 -5.38 -1.05
C VAL A 47 12.78 -4.20 -0.67
N ASN A 48 13.48 -4.30 0.45
CA ASN A 48 14.52 -3.33 0.80
C ASN A 48 15.76 -3.57 -0.04
N ALA A 49 16.02 -2.70 -1.00
CA ALA A 49 17.33 -2.63 -1.65
C ALA A 49 18.22 -1.63 -0.92
N THR A 50 19.54 -1.79 -1.05
CA THR A 50 20.58 -1.02 -0.33
C THR A 50 20.52 0.51 -0.48
N GLN A 51 19.75 1.05 -1.42
CA GLN A 51 19.66 2.48 -1.71
C GLN A 51 18.24 3.06 -1.57
N SER A 52 17.22 2.28 -1.90
CA SER A 52 15.81 2.70 -1.90
C SER A 52 14.93 1.44 -1.97
N PRO A 53 13.79 1.40 -1.28
CA PRO A 53 12.84 0.29 -1.40
C PRO A 53 12.42 0.08 -2.86
N LEU A 54 12.15 -1.18 -3.20
CA LEU A 54 11.67 -1.62 -4.50
C LEU A 54 10.28 -2.21 -4.32
N ILE A 55 9.29 -1.63 -4.99
CA ILE A 55 7.92 -2.15 -5.04
C ILE A 55 7.83 -3.17 -6.18
N LEU A 56 7.38 -4.38 -5.88
CA LEU A 56 7.12 -5.43 -6.86
C LEU A 56 5.61 -5.61 -7.02
N ILE A 57 5.12 -5.56 -8.25
CA ILE A 57 3.69 -5.70 -8.56
C ILE A 57 3.49 -6.87 -9.52
N ASN A 58 2.51 -7.72 -9.25
CA ASN A 58 2.20 -8.81 -10.13
C ASN A 58 1.57 -8.30 -11.44
N LYS A 59 2.29 -8.52 -12.55
CA LYS A 59 1.96 -8.03 -13.89
C LYS A 59 0.65 -8.60 -14.44
N LYS A 60 0.15 -9.68 -13.85
CA LYS A 60 -1.08 -10.32 -14.32
C LYS A 60 -2.30 -9.44 -14.04
N TYR A 61 -2.29 -8.65 -12.97
CA TYR A 61 -3.42 -7.80 -12.61
C TYR A 61 -3.60 -6.66 -13.61
N ASN A 62 -4.85 -6.23 -13.84
CA ASN A 62 -5.11 -5.07 -14.68
C ASN A 62 -4.62 -3.77 -14.04
N TYR A 63 -4.55 -2.70 -14.82
CA TYR A 63 -3.96 -1.43 -14.40
C TYR A 63 -4.62 -0.84 -13.14
N THR A 64 -5.95 -0.91 -13.02
CA THR A 64 -6.68 -0.44 -11.83
C THR A 64 -6.28 -1.22 -10.58
N SER A 65 -6.24 -2.55 -10.68
CA SER A 65 -5.81 -3.42 -9.58
C SER A 65 -4.35 -3.16 -9.21
N GLN A 66 -3.47 -2.98 -10.20
CA GLN A 66 -2.06 -2.63 -9.96
C GLN A 66 -1.92 -1.26 -9.27
N LYS A 67 -2.78 -0.27 -9.57
CA LYS A 67 -2.79 1.00 -8.83
C LYS A 67 -3.11 0.79 -7.36
N VAL A 68 -4.14 0.00 -7.05
CA VAL A 68 -4.53 -0.28 -5.66
C VAL A 68 -3.39 -0.96 -4.90
N VAL A 69 -2.80 -2.00 -5.49
CA VAL A 69 -1.64 -2.70 -4.93
C VAL A 69 -0.47 -1.74 -4.73
N CYS A 70 -0.14 -0.93 -5.74
CA CYS A 70 0.94 0.04 -5.64
C CYS A 70 0.74 1.04 -4.50
N ALA A 71 -0.48 1.51 -4.25
CA ALA A 71 -0.75 2.43 -3.15
C ALA A 71 -0.51 1.78 -1.78
N HIS A 72 -0.91 0.53 -1.63
CA HIS A 72 -0.67 -0.27 -0.42
C HIS A 72 0.83 -0.51 -0.20
N GLU A 73 1.54 -1.01 -1.22
CA GLU A 73 2.99 -1.23 -1.12
C GLU A 73 3.77 0.08 -0.93
N LEU A 74 3.31 1.20 -1.48
CA LEU A 74 3.90 2.51 -1.22
C LEU A 74 3.77 2.90 0.26
N GLY A 75 2.65 2.56 0.92
CA GLY A 75 2.51 2.70 2.36
C GLY A 75 3.59 1.91 3.11
N HIS A 76 3.80 0.65 2.74
CA HIS A 76 4.89 -0.17 3.30
C HIS A 76 6.27 0.43 3.06
N ALA A 77 6.55 0.87 1.83
CA ALA A 77 7.84 1.45 1.46
C ALA A 77 8.15 2.78 2.18
N LEU A 78 7.13 3.49 2.68
CA LEU A 78 7.34 4.77 3.39
C LEU A 78 7.40 4.62 4.91
N MET A 79 6.72 3.61 5.47
CA MET A 79 6.53 3.49 6.92
C MET A 79 7.24 2.29 7.54
N HIS A 80 7.59 1.27 6.75
CA HIS A 80 7.97 -0.06 7.25
C HIS A 80 9.28 -0.61 6.65
N THR A 81 10.23 0.27 6.25
CA THR A 81 11.48 -0.12 5.57
C THR A 81 12.49 -0.87 6.44
N GLU A 82 12.39 -0.86 7.77
CA GLU A 82 13.28 -1.68 8.62
C GLU A 82 12.70 -3.08 8.90
N SER A 83 11.38 -3.21 8.96
CA SER A 83 10.66 -4.48 9.23
C SER A 83 10.70 -5.47 8.06
N SER A 84 10.94 -4.97 6.84
CA SER A 84 10.89 -5.73 5.59
C SER A 84 12.14 -6.62 5.35
N ILE A 85 13.20 -6.48 6.16
CA ILE A 85 14.36 -7.40 6.19
C ILE A 85 13.94 -8.81 6.63
N ASN A 86 12.88 -8.92 7.43
CA ASN A 86 12.37 -10.21 7.94
C ASN A 86 11.22 -10.82 7.10
N HIS A 87 10.72 -10.12 6.08
CA HIS A 87 9.56 -10.55 5.30
C HIS A 87 9.88 -11.64 4.25
N PHE A 88 11.14 -11.79 3.84
CA PHE A 88 11.53 -12.81 2.87
C PHE A 88 11.64 -14.23 3.46
N GLN A 89 11.58 -14.38 4.80
CA GLN A 89 11.67 -15.68 5.48
C GLN A 89 10.41 -16.08 6.27
N ARG A 90 9.43 -15.20 6.44
CA ARG A 90 8.25 -15.52 7.25
C ARG A 90 7.07 -15.90 6.37
N ASP A 91 7.06 -17.19 6.08
CA ASP A 91 5.94 -18.04 5.72
C ASP A 91 4.55 -17.39 5.60
N ARG A 92 3.88 -17.85 4.56
CA ARG A 92 2.48 -17.73 4.15
C ARG A 92 1.40 -18.00 5.23
N ASN A 93 1.71 -17.94 6.52
CA ASN A 93 0.82 -18.27 7.65
C ASN A 93 1.10 -17.52 8.98
N SER A 94 1.96 -16.49 9.05
CA SER A 94 2.33 -15.89 10.36
C SER A 94 1.44 -14.70 10.77
N SER A 95 0.40 -15.01 11.54
CA SER A 95 -0.41 -14.08 12.34
C SER A 95 0.39 -13.46 13.49
N ASN A 96 1.34 -12.57 13.19
CA ASN A 96 1.97 -11.72 14.20
C ASN A 96 1.25 -10.37 14.29
N SER A 97 1.08 -9.84 15.50
CA SER A 97 0.43 -8.55 15.75
C SER A 97 1.09 -7.37 15.03
N GLU A 98 2.41 -7.44 14.82
CA GLU A 98 3.18 -6.45 14.03
C GLU A 98 2.77 -6.45 12.55
N ASN A 99 2.54 -7.62 11.95
CA ASN A 99 1.99 -7.69 10.59
C ASN A 99 0.58 -7.08 10.52
N ILE A 100 -0.27 -7.33 11.51
CA ILE A 100 -1.64 -6.79 11.51
C ILE A 100 -1.64 -5.25 11.58
N ARG A 101 -0.72 -4.68 12.36
CA ARG A 101 -0.56 -3.23 12.46
C ARG A 101 -0.03 -2.64 11.16
N ASP A 102 1.05 -3.18 10.62
CA ASP A 102 1.66 -2.65 9.39
C ASP A 102 0.67 -2.74 8.20
N GLU A 103 -0.08 -3.83 8.10
CA GLU A 103 -1.17 -3.98 7.12
C GLU A 103 -2.28 -2.95 7.31
N TYR A 104 -2.68 -2.67 8.56
CA TYR A 104 -3.64 -1.61 8.86
C TYR A 104 -3.12 -0.23 8.43
N GLU A 105 -1.87 0.07 8.74
CA GLU A 105 -1.24 1.36 8.41
C GLU A 105 -1.13 1.52 6.88
N ALA A 106 -0.69 0.49 6.17
CA ALA A 106 -0.61 0.48 4.70
C ALA A 106 -1.99 0.58 4.04
N ASN A 107 -3.00 -0.13 4.55
CA ASN A 107 -4.37 -0.04 4.05
C ASN A 107 -4.97 1.36 4.29
N LEU A 108 -4.76 1.93 5.48
CA LEU A 108 -5.21 3.28 5.80
C LEU A 108 -4.56 4.33 4.89
N PHE A 109 -3.25 4.22 4.68
CA PHE A 109 -2.51 5.07 3.76
C PHE A 109 -3.06 4.97 2.34
N ALA A 110 -3.26 3.75 1.82
CA ALA A 110 -3.73 3.52 0.46
C ALA A 110 -5.14 4.12 0.24
N VAL A 111 -6.06 3.92 1.20
CA VAL A 111 -7.41 4.49 1.11
C VAL A 111 -7.35 6.02 1.17
N ALA A 112 -6.58 6.59 2.11
CA ALA A 112 -6.43 8.05 2.22
C ALA A 112 -5.80 8.69 0.98
N LEU A 113 -4.90 7.98 0.31
CA LEU A 113 -4.27 8.45 -0.92
C LEU A 113 -5.26 8.43 -2.09
N LEU A 114 -5.87 7.27 -2.34
CA LEU A 114 -6.63 7.00 -3.56
C LEU A 114 -8.00 7.67 -3.59
N PHE A 115 -8.70 7.70 -2.45
CA PHE A 115 -10.10 8.12 -2.39
C PHE A 115 -10.26 9.53 -1.86
N ASN A 116 -11.32 10.21 -2.30
CA ASN A 116 -11.73 11.47 -1.70
C ASN A 116 -12.52 11.17 -0.42
N HIS A 117 -12.15 11.81 0.69
CA HIS A 117 -12.76 11.48 1.98
C HIS A 117 -14.23 11.92 2.07
N ASP A 118 -14.61 12.95 1.31
CA ASP A 118 -15.98 13.45 1.25
C ASP A 118 -16.94 12.47 0.55
N GLU A 119 -16.41 11.50 -0.20
CA GLU A 119 -17.20 10.45 -0.86
C GLU A 119 -17.48 9.26 0.08
N LEU A 120 -16.87 9.24 1.28
CA LEU A 120 -17.01 8.16 2.24
C LEU A 120 -18.06 8.51 3.31
N ASN A 121 -19.01 7.60 3.51
CA ASN A 121 -20.04 7.75 4.56
C ASN A 121 -19.50 7.61 6.00
N MET A 122 -18.22 7.32 6.16
CA MET A 122 -17.56 7.13 7.45
C MET A 122 -16.18 7.79 7.43
N LYS A 123 -15.80 8.45 8.52
CA LYS A 123 -14.45 8.99 8.68
C LYS A 123 -13.42 7.86 8.71
N LEU A 124 -12.30 8.03 7.99
CA LEU A 124 -11.23 7.03 7.93
C LEU A 124 -10.70 6.61 9.31
N LEU A 125 -10.61 7.56 10.26
CA LEU A 125 -10.17 7.28 11.64
C LEU A 125 -11.05 6.25 12.36
N ASN A 126 -12.30 6.06 11.93
CA ASN A 126 -13.24 5.14 12.53
C ASN A 126 -13.31 3.80 11.79
N MET A 127 -12.54 3.62 10.71
CA MET A 127 -12.53 2.39 9.93
C MET A 127 -11.60 1.35 10.53
N SER A 128 -12.07 0.11 10.63
CA SER A 128 -11.22 -1.03 10.99
C SER A 128 -10.37 -1.48 9.81
N ASN A 129 -9.29 -2.23 10.08
CA ASN A 129 -8.46 -2.83 9.02
C ASN A 129 -9.31 -3.66 8.02
N TYR A 130 -10.30 -4.40 8.53
CA TYR A 130 -11.21 -5.17 7.67
C TYR A 130 -11.99 -4.28 6.69
N MET A 131 -12.50 -3.12 7.13
CA MET A 131 -13.23 -2.20 6.25
C MET A 131 -12.30 -1.60 5.18
N LEU A 132 -11.12 -1.13 5.60
CA LEU A 132 -10.13 -0.55 4.68
C LEU A 132 -9.71 -1.58 3.63
N LYS A 133 -9.38 -2.81 4.05
CA LYS A 133 -9.05 -3.91 3.16
C LYS A 133 -10.20 -4.25 2.20
N SER A 134 -11.45 -4.24 2.68
CA SER A 134 -12.62 -4.51 1.84
C SER A 134 -12.82 -3.45 0.75
N ILE A 135 -12.58 -2.17 1.07
CA ILE A 135 -12.62 -1.07 0.09
C ILE A 135 -11.57 -1.28 -1.00
N LEU A 136 -10.35 -1.63 -0.62
CA LEU A 136 -9.25 -1.86 -1.57
C LEU A 136 -9.51 -3.12 -2.42
N ASP A 137 -9.89 -4.23 -1.79
CA ASP A 137 -10.14 -5.50 -2.47
C ASP A 137 -11.32 -5.42 -3.45
N TYR A 138 -12.35 -4.62 -3.18
CA TYR A 138 -13.45 -4.38 -4.12
C TYR A 138 -12.95 -3.77 -5.45
N ASN A 139 -11.86 -3.02 -5.41
CA ASN A 139 -11.24 -2.39 -6.57
C ASN A 139 -10.15 -3.26 -7.22
N ILE A 140 -9.92 -4.48 -6.69
CA ILE A 140 -9.00 -5.47 -7.26
C ILE A 140 -9.85 -6.55 -7.92
N THR A 141 -9.78 -6.61 -9.25
CA THR A 141 -10.45 -7.66 -10.02
C THR A 141 -9.49 -8.84 -10.18
N ASN A 142 -9.92 -10.02 -9.72
CA ASN A 142 -9.20 -11.25 -10.02
C ASN A 142 -9.27 -11.50 -11.53
N ILE A 143 -8.11 -11.83 -12.11
CA ILE A 143 -7.94 -12.14 -13.54
C ILE A 143 -8.60 -13.48 -13.86
#